data_AF-A0A960JUJ4-F1
#
_entry.id   AF-A0A960JUJ4-F1
#
_cell.length_a   1.000
_cell.length_b   1.000
_cell.length_c   1.000
_cell.angle_alpha   90.00
_cell.angle_beta   90.00
_cell.angle_gamma   90.00
#
_symmetry.space_group_name_H-M   'P 1'
#
loop_
_entity.id
_entity.type
_entity.pdbx_description
1 polymer ?
#
loop_
_entity_poly.entity_id
_entity_poly.type
_entity_poly.pdbx_seq_one_letter_code
_entity_poly.pdbx_strand_id
1 'polypeptide(L)'
;MDRLRPFPVAVFCGITLLIWTNRIWLAWTNDEDTVAEKLVWSLPITLFVIAAAVLGLALVRGVERDEKWFVQAIRIFAAATAIYWAVRVPIIWANDHGLEPREELGFKLVHSVLAVVSVGPALFAWRSVSSRN
;
A
#
# COMPACT_ATOMS: atom_id res chain seq x y z
N MET A 1 -8.91 8.20 22.04
CA MET A 1 -7.86 7.55 21.21
C MET A 1 -8.08 6.04 21.06
N ASP A 2 -9.02 5.42 21.79
CA ASP A 2 -9.21 3.97 21.71
C ASP A 2 -9.76 3.45 20.38
N ARG A 3 -10.43 4.28 19.57
CA ARG A 3 -10.99 3.86 18.26
C ARG A 3 -9.93 3.50 17.21
N LEU A 4 -8.72 4.03 17.32
CA LEU A 4 -7.61 3.76 16.39
C LEU A 4 -6.80 2.52 16.76
N ARG A 5 -7.09 1.88 17.90
CA ARG A 5 -6.47 0.60 18.22
C ARG A 5 -7.05 -0.48 17.28
N PRO A 6 -6.25 -1.48 16.85
CA PRO A 6 -4.81 -1.56 17.06
C PRO A 6 -4.08 -0.54 16.18
N PHE A 7 -3.20 0.28 16.79
CA PHE A 7 -2.44 1.32 16.11
C PHE A 7 -1.68 0.83 14.87
N PRO A 8 -1.12 -0.40 14.84
CA PRO A 8 -0.50 -0.95 13.62
C PRO A 8 -1.40 -0.95 12.38
N VAL A 9 -2.69 -1.27 12.54
CA VAL A 9 -3.64 -1.28 11.40
C VAL A 9 -3.96 0.13 10.95
N ALA A 10 -4.16 1.06 11.90
CA ALA A 10 -4.39 2.47 11.58
C ALA A 10 -3.18 3.08 10.84
N VAL A 11 -1.96 2.80 11.30
CA VAL A 11 -0.71 3.24 10.65
C VAL A 11 -0.59 2.65 9.25
N PHE A 12 -0.85 1.35 9.09
CA PHE A 12 -0.80 0.70 7.79
C PHE A 12 -1.81 1.30 6.79
N CYS A 13 -3.06 1.54 7.22
CA CYS A 13 -4.06 2.21 6.39
C CYS A 13 -3.63 3.64 6.04
N GLY A 14 -3.15 4.41 7.03
CA GLY A 14 -2.71 5.79 6.83
C GLY A 14 -1.54 5.92 5.85
N ILE A 15 -0.50 5.09 6.00
CA ILE A 15 0.65 5.07 5.08
C ILE A 15 0.22 4.67 3.68
N THR A 16 -0.65 3.65 3.56
CA THR A 16 -1.19 3.22 2.27
C THR A 16 -1.89 4.38 1.56
N LEU A 17 -2.81 5.07 2.25
CA LEU A 17 -3.55 6.19 1.68
C LEU A 17 -2.61 7.32 1.26
N LEU A 18 -1.64 7.68 2.11
CA LEU A 18 -0.67 8.73 1.80
C LEU A 18 0.13 8.43 0.53
N ILE A 19 0.72 7.23 0.43
CA ILE A 19 1.58 6.85 -0.69
C ILE A 19 0.76 6.74 -1.98
N TRP A 20 -0.35 6.00 -1.92
CA TRP A 20 -1.06 5.61 -3.13
C TRP A 20 -2.00 6.68 -3.66
N THR A 21 -2.61 7.51 -2.81
CA THR A 21 -3.37 8.67 -3.30
C THR A 21 -2.43 9.66 -4.01
N ASN A 22 -1.23 9.90 -3.48
CA ASN A 22 -0.23 10.73 -4.16
C ASN A 22 0.19 10.10 -5.50
N ARG A 23 0.38 8.78 -5.56
CA ARG A 23 0.73 8.10 -6.82
C ARG A 23 -0.40 8.15 -7.86
N ILE A 24 -1.65 8.00 -7.44
CA ILE A 24 -2.82 8.17 -8.32
C ILE A 24 -2.85 9.61 -8.84
N TRP A 25 -2.69 10.61 -7.96
CA TRP A 25 -2.63 12.00 -8.39
C TRP A 25 -1.57 12.22 -9.47
N LEU A 26 -0.33 11.80 -9.23
CA LEU A 26 0.77 11.93 -10.20
C LEU A 26 0.49 11.23 -11.53
N ALA A 27 -0.12 10.04 -11.52
CA ALA A 27 -0.47 9.33 -12.75
C ALA A 27 -1.57 10.05 -13.55
N TRP A 28 -2.54 10.65 -12.85
CA TRP A 28 -3.67 11.29 -13.50
C TRP A 28 -3.37 12.72 -13.98
N THR A 29 -2.42 13.40 -13.35
CA THR A 29 -1.90 14.72 -13.79
C THR A 29 -0.74 14.62 -14.80
N ASN A 30 -0.32 13.42 -15.19
CA ASN A 30 0.66 13.26 -16.27
C ASN A 30 -0.05 13.44 -17.62
N ASP A 31 0.35 14.42 -18.41
CA ASP A 31 -0.29 14.72 -19.70
C ASP A 31 0.26 13.86 -20.85
N GLU A 32 1.32 13.08 -20.60
CA GLU A 32 1.96 12.22 -21.60
C GLU A 32 1.25 10.86 -21.76
N ASP A 33 0.61 10.35 -20.71
CA ASP A 33 -0.04 9.04 -20.70
C ASP A 33 -1.44 9.10 -21.31
N THR A 34 -1.79 8.10 -22.13
CA THR A 34 -3.17 7.90 -22.57
C THR A 34 -4.08 7.51 -21.39
N VAL A 35 -5.39 7.71 -21.53
CA VAL A 35 -6.37 7.29 -20.51
C VAL A 35 -6.27 5.78 -20.24
N ALA A 36 -6.03 4.97 -21.28
CA ALA A 36 -5.89 3.53 -21.13
C ALA A 36 -4.68 3.15 -20.28
N GLU A 37 -3.52 3.78 -20.51
CA GLU A 37 -2.32 3.58 -19.71
C GLU A 37 -2.53 4.01 -18.26
N LYS A 38 -3.12 5.19 -18.05
CA LYS A 38 -3.48 5.68 -16.70
C LYS A 38 -4.33 4.65 -15.94
N LEU A 39 -5.33 4.04 -16.61
CA LEU A 39 -6.16 3.00 -16.00
C LEU A 39 -5.35 1.75 -15.65
N VAL A 40 -4.51 1.25 -16.57
CA VAL A 40 -3.68 0.06 -16.33
C VAL A 40 -2.73 0.28 -15.16
N TRP A 41 -2.06 1.43 -15.10
CA TRP A 41 -1.09 1.75 -14.05
C TRP A 41 -1.74 2.03 -12.69
N SER A 42 -2.96 2.57 -12.67
CA SER A 42 -3.64 2.97 -11.43
C SER A 42 -4.61 1.92 -10.87
N LEU A 43 -5.04 0.93 -11.64
CA LEU A 43 -5.98 -0.10 -11.18
C LEU A 43 -5.53 -0.86 -9.91
N PRO A 44 -4.34 -1.50 -9.87
CA PRO A 44 -3.91 -2.23 -8.67
C PRO A 44 -3.76 -1.30 -7.45
N ILE A 45 -3.34 -0.06 -7.70
CA ILE A 45 -3.13 0.96 -6.67
C ILE A 45 -4.46 1.43 -6.07
N THR A 46 -5.46 1.64 -6.93
CA THR A 46 -6.82 2.02 -6.53
C THR A 46 -7.44 0.97 -5.61
N LEU A 47 -7.21 -0.32 -5.86
CA LEU A 47 -7.68 -1.39 -4.99
C LEU A 47 -7.07 -1.31 -3.58
N PHE A 48 -5.78 -0.96 -3.45
CA PHE A 48 -5.16 -0.75 -2.14
C PHE A 48 -5.72 0.47 -1.41
N VAL A 49 -6.00 1.55 -2.14
CA VAL A 49 -6.66 2.75 -1.58
C VAL A 49 -8.05 2.40 -1.05
N ILE A 50 -8.86 1.67 -1.82
CA ILE A 50 -10.19 1.22 -1.39
C ILE A 50 -10.08 0.35 -0.14
N ALA A 51 -9.17 -0.63 -0.13
CA ALA A 51 -8.97 -1.52 1.02
C ALA A 51 -8.59 -0.74 2.29
N ALA A 52 -7.63 0.18 2.19
CA ALA A 52 -7.22 1.03 3.31
C ALA A 52 -8.32 1.98 3.77
N ALA A 53 -9.10 2.56 2.86
CA ALA A 53 -10.22 3.42 3.20
C ALA A 53 -11.33 2.65 3.93
N VAL A 54 -11.70 1.46 3.44
CA VAL A 54 -12.72 0.60 4.07
C VAL A 54 -12.29 0.14 5.46
N LEU A 55 -11.05 -0.36 5.60
CA LEU A 55 -10.54 -0.83 6.89
C LEU A 55 -10.30 0.32 7.87
N GLY A 56 -9.80 1.46 7.39
CA GLY A 56 -9.65 2.68 8.19
C GLY A 56 -11.01 3.20 8.68
N LEU A 57 -12.03 3.19 7.82
CA LEU A 57 -13.39 3.58 8.19
C LEU A 57 -14.02 2.61 9.19
N ALA A 58 -13.79 1.31 9.04
CA ALA A 58 -14.23 0.29 10.00
C ALA A 58 -13.65 0.54 11.40
N LEU A 59 -12.36 0.90 11.50
CA LEU A 59 -11.74 1.30 12.77
C LEU A 59 -12.40 2.56 13.36
N VAL A 60 -12.61 3.59 12.55
CA VAL A 60 -13.24 4.85 13.02
C VAL A 60 -14.67 4.62 13.50
N ARG A 61 -15.40 3.71 12.85
CA ARG A 61 -16.77 3.31 13.23
C ARG A 61 -16.83 2.33 14.41
N GLY A 62 -15.68 1.84 14.88
CA GLY A 62 -15.61 1.02 16.10
C GLY A 62 -15.99 -0.44 15.88
N VAL A 63 -15.73 -1.00 14.70
CA VAL A 63 -15.84 -2.45 14.45
C VAL A 63 -15.02 -3.22 15.50
N GLU A 64 -15.61 -4.29 16.03
CA GLU A 64 -14.94 -5.19 16.97
C GLU A 64 -13.70 -5.83 16.32
N ARG A 65 -12.61 -5.91 17.07
CA ARG A 65 -11.28 -6.15 16.49
C ARG A 65 -11.00 -7.61 16.16
N ASP A 66 -11.76 -8.48 16.78
CA ASP A 66 -11.80 -9.93 16.67
C ASP A 66 -12.86 -10.41 15.66
N GLU A 67 -13.62 -9.49 15.08
CA GLU A 67 -14.52 -9.78 13.96
C GLU A 67 -13.77 -10.50 12.85
N LYS A 68 -14.25 -11.70 12.53
CA LYS A 68 -13.55 -12.62 11.61
C LYS A 68 -13.28 -11.99 10.26
N TRP A 69 -14.26 -11.26 9.72
CA TRP A 69 -14.14 -10.58 8.43
C TRP A 69 -13.07 -9.49 8.47
N PHE A 70 -12.97 -8.75 9.57
CA PHE A 70 -12.02 -7.64 9.73
C PHE A 70 -10.58 -8.17 9.83
N VAL A 71 -10.38 -9.21 10.66
CA VAL A 71 -9.09 -9.91 10.78
C VAL A 71 -8.65 -10.51 9.44
N GLN A 72 -9.56 -11.19 8.74
CA GLN A 72 -9.27 -11.78 7.43
C GLN A 72 -8.92 -10.71 6.39
N ALA A 73 -9.68 -9.60 6.34
CA ALA A 73 -9.42 -8.52 5.41
C ALA A 73 -8.05 -7.87 5.65
N ILE A 74 -7.65 -7.65 6.91
CA ILE A 74 -6.31 -7.13 7.24
C ILE A 74 -5.22 -8.10 6.78
N ARG A 75 -5.41 -9.40 7.01
CA ARG A 75 -4.46 -10.43 6.57
C ARG A 75 -4.32 -10.41 5.06
N ILE A 76 -5.42 -10.52 4.33
CA ILE A 76 -5.42 -10.49 2.85
C ILE A 76 -4.74 -9.22 2.34
N PHE A 77 -5.09 -8.06 2.90
CA PHE A 77 -4.53 -6.78 2.49
C PHE A 77 -3.01 -6.67 2.76
N ALA A 78 -2.55 -7.14 3.93
CA ALA A 78 -1.13 -7.17 4.26
C ALA A 78 -0.34 -8.16 3.38
N ALA A 79 -0.88 -9.35 3.09
CA ALA A 79 -0.27 -10.29 2.16
C ALA A 79 -0.21 -9.74 0.74
N ALA A 80 -1.30 -9.13 0.26
CA ALA A 80 -1.34 -8.52 -1.07
C ALA A 80 -0.30 -7.39 -1.20
N THR A 81 -0.11 -6.58 -0.15
CA THR A 81 0.93 -5.55 -0.10
C THR A 81 2.34 -6.16 -0.18
N ALA A 82 2.60 -7.22 0.58
CA ALA A 82 3.89 -7.91 0.55
C ALA A 82 4.17 -8.53 -0.83
N ILE A 83 3.19 -9.22 -1.42
CA ILE A 83 3.30 -9.84 -2.75
C ILE A 83 3.52 -8.78 -3.83
N TYR A 84 2.74 -7.69 -3.81
CA TYR A 84 2.89 -6.61 -4.78
C TYR A 84 4.32 -6.08 -4.80
N TRP A 85 4.89 -5.76 -3.63
CA TRP A 85 6.26 -5.25 -3.57
C TRP A 85 7.32 -6.31 -3.85
N ALA A 86 7.09 -7.57 -3.45
CA ALA A 86 7.98 -8.68 -3.77
C ALA A 86 8.11 -8.93 -5.28
N VAL A 87 7.06 -8.62 -6.06
CA VAL A 87 7.10 -8.67 -7.52
C VAL A 87 7.63 -7.36 -8.11
N ARG A 88 7.17 -6.21 -7.58
CA ARG A 88 7.44 -4.90 -8.17
C ARG A 88 8.90 -4.47 -8.02
N VAL A 89 9.53 -4.72 -6.86
CA VAL A 89 10.94 -4.32 -6.63
C VAL A 89 11.89 -5.06 -7.59
N PRO A 90 11.84 -6.39 -7.75
CA PRO A 90 12.70 -7.07 -8.72
C PRO A 90 12.52 -6.57 -10.16
N ILE A 91 11.29 -6.34 -10.60
CA ILE A 91 11.02 -5.78 -11.95
C ILE A 91 11.67 -4.40 -12.10
N ILE A 92 11.55 -3.54 -11.08
CA ILE A 92 12.20 -2.22 -11.07
C ILE A 92 13.72 -2.35 -11.08
N TRP A 93 14.32 -3.30 -10.38
CA TRP A 93 15.78 -3.43 -10.35
C TRP A 93 16.34 -4.05 -11.64
N ALA A 94 15.60 -4.97 -12.25
CA ALA A 94 16.03 -5.69 -13.45
C ALA A 94 15.92 -4.87 -14.74
N ASN A 95 15.04 -3.86 -14.77
CA ASN A 95 14.83 -3.05 -15.96
C ASN A 95 15.66 -1.76 -15.95
N ASP A 96 15.94 -1.26 -17.15
CA ASP A 96 16.40 0.11 -17.42
C ASP A 96 15.17 0.98 -17.71
N HIS A 97 15.14 2.20 -17.16
CA HIS A 97 14.01 3.12 -17.30
C HIS A 97 14.33 4.30 -18.23
N GLY A 98 15.46 4.27 -18.94
CA GLY A 98 15.86 5.33 -19.88
C GLY A 98 16.27 6.63 -19.18
N LEU A 99 16.70 6.54 -17.92
CA LEU A 99 17.11 7.68 -17.09
C LEU A 99 18.63 7.83 -17.08
N GLU A 100 19.13 9.03 -16.77
CA GLU A 100 20.57 9.23 -16.53
C GLU A 100 21.03 8.36 -15.34
N PRO A 101 22.30 7.90 -15.28
CA PRO A 101 22.73 6.90 -14.29
C PRO A 101 22.43 7.24 -12.83
N ARG A 102 22.53 8.53 -12.46
CA ARG A 102 22.22 9.01 -11.10
C ARG A 102 20.72 9.00 -10.80
N GLU A 103 19.89 9.25 -11.80
CA GLU A 103 18.42 9.31 -11.71
C GLU A 103 17.85 7.90 -11.66
N GLU A 104 18.42 6.98 -12.46
CA GLU A 104 18.12 5.55 -12.41
C GLU A 104 18.36 4.97 -11.01
N LEU A 105 19.52 5.29 -10.40
CA LEU A 105 19.81 4.88 -9.03
C LEU A 105 18.83 5.50 -8.03
N GLY A 106 18.53 6.79 -8.17
CA GLY A 106 17.55 7.48 -7.32
C GLY A 106 16.16 6.84 -7.41
N PHE A 107 15.68 6.55 -8.62
CA PHE A 107 14.42 5.87 -8.88
C PHE A 107 14.35 4.51 -8.18
N LYS A 108 15.38 3.67 -8.34
CA LYS A 108 15.47 2.34 -7.71
C LYS A 108 15.47 2.42 -6.19
N LEU A 109 16.24 3.35 -5.61
CA LEU A 109 16.32 3.55 -4.16
C LEU A 109 14.98 4.00 -3.57
N VAL A 110 14.33 5.00 -4.18
CA VAL A 110 13.02 5.49 -3.71
C VAL A 110 12.01 4.35 -3.69
N HIS A 111 11.94 3.53 -4.73
CA HIS A 111 11.00 2.41 -4.78
C HIS A 111 11.33 1.31 -3.77
N SER A 112 12.62 1.02 -3.53
CA SER A 112 13.03 0.11 -2.46
C SER A 112 12.61 0.63 -1.07
N VAL A 113 12.77 1.93 -0.81
CA VAL A 113 12.33 2.54 0.45
C VAL A 113 10.80 2.48 0.58
N LEU A 114 10.07 2.83 -0.49
CA LEU A 114 8.60 2.72 -0.54
C LEU A 114 8.12 1.29 -0.24
N ALA A 115 8.84 0.28 -0.74
CA ALA A 115 8.56 -1.12 -0.43
C ALA A 115 8.70 -1.40 1.07
N VAL A 116 9.82 -1.00 1.67
CA VAL A 116 10.07 -1.21 3.11
C VAL A 116 9.01 -0.51 3.97
N VAL A 117 8.70 0.75 3.69
CA VAL A 117 7.71 1.52 4.48
C VAL A 117 6.27 1.08 4.22
N SER A 118 6.00 0.32 3.16
CA SER A 118 4.69 -0.30 2.92
C SER A 118 4.59 -1.67 3.60
N VAL A 119 5.59 -2.53 3.40
CA VAL A 119 5.60 -3.92 3.88
C VAL A 119 5.80 -3.99 5.40
N GLY A 120 6.64 -3.13 5.98
CA GLY A 120 6.86 -3.09 7.42
C GLY A 120 5.54 -2.93 8.20
N PRO A 121 4.79 -1.82 8.02
CA PRO A 121 3.49 -1.63 8.65
C PRO A 121 2.49 -2.76 8.34
N ALA A 122 2.47 -3.30 7.12
CA ALA A 122 1.61 -4.43 6.77
C ALA A 122 1.89 -5.66 7.64
N LEU A 123 3.16 -6.02 7.85
CA LEU A 123 3.55 -7.14 8.70
C LEU A 123 3.23 -6.89 10.18
N PHE A 124 3.42 -5.66 10.66
CA PHE A 124 3.02 -5.28 12.02
C PHE A 124 1.49 -5.35 12.21
N ALA A 125 0.72 -4.88 11.23
CA ALA A 125 -0.74 -5.00 11.23
C ALA A 125 -1.17 -6.47 11.27
N TRP A 126 -0.62 -7.32 10.40
CA TRP A 126 -0.87 -8.77 10.38
C TRP A 126 -0.63 -9.43 11.74
N ARG A 127 0.52 -9.14 12.37
CA ARG A 127 0.87 -9.70 13.69
C ARG A 127 -0.10 -9.22 14.76
N SER A 128 -0.48 -7.94 14.75
CA SER A 128 -1.36 -7.34 15.77
C SER A 128 -2.76 -7.94 15.83
N VAL A 129 -3.25 -8.50 14.72
CA VAL A 129 -4.56 -9.19 14.67
C VAL A 129 -4.44 -10.71 14.84
N SER A 130 -3.24 -11.27 14.73
CA SER A 130 -2.99 -12.70 14.93
C SER A 130 -2.77 -13.05 16.39
N SER A 131 -2.23 -12.12 17.20
CA SER A 131 -2.04 -12.31 18.65
C SER A 131 -3.33 -12.23 19.48
N ARG A 132 -4.50 -12.09 18.85
CA ARG A 132 -5.81 -11.91 19.51
C ARG A 132 -6.81 -13.04 19.26
N ASN A 133 -6.46 -14.01 18.40
CA ASN A 133 -7.24 -15.23 18.18
C ASN A 133 -6.57 -16.38 18.92
#